data_AF-A0A484ZCQ5-F1
#
_entry.id   AF-A0A484ZCQ5-F1
#
_cell.length_a   1.000
_cell.length_b   1.000
_cell.length_c   1.000
_cell.angle_alpha   90.00
_cell.angle_beta   90.00
_cell.angle_gamma   90.00
#
_symmetry.space_group_name_H-M   'P 1'
#
loop_
_entity.id
_entity.type
_entity.pdbx_description
1 polymer ?
#
loop_
_entity_poly.entity_id
_entity_poly.type
_entity_poly.pdbx_seq_one_letter_code
_entity_poly.pdbx_strand_id
1 'polypeptide(L)' 'MKQVDMTVIGAGSYGTALAITLARNGHSVVLWGHDPKHINTLQQDRKNQAFLPDVTFPDNLQLQNRPPTGY' A
#
# COMPACT_ATOMS: atom_id res chain seq x y z
N MET A 1 13.10 -8.48 -10.33
CA MET A 1 12.53 -8.14 -9.01
C MET A 1 12.22 -6.64 -9.05
N LYS A 2 10.97 -6.20 -8.79
CA LYS A 2 10.68 -4.75 -8.73
C LYS A 2 11.42 -4.18 -7.52
N GLN A 3 12.31 -3.23 -7.74
CA GLN A 3 13.06 -2.56 -6.68
C GLN A 3 12.09 -1.69 -5.89
N VAL A 4 12.04 -1.88 -4.57
CA VAL A 4 11.18 -1.11 -3.68
C VAL A 4 12.03 -0.02 -3.05
N ASP A 5 11.66 1.23 -3.26
CA ASP A 5 12.38 2.38 -2.72
C ASP A 5 12.03 2.60 -1.25
N MET A 6 10.75 2.38 -0.90
CA MET A 6 10.23 2.67 0.43
C MET A 6 9.14 1.68 0.84
N THR A 7 9.11 1.33 2.12
CA THR A 7 8.07 0.49 2.71
C THR A 7 7.36 1.27 3.82
N VAL A 8 6.06 1.46 3.67
CA VAL A 8 5.19 2.06 4.68
C VAL A 8 4.60 0.96 5.54
N ILE A 9 4.97 0.92 6.81
CA ILE A 9 4.48 -0.06 7.78
C ILE A 9 3.23 0.51 8.45
N GLY A 10 2.07 -0.02 8.10
CA GLY A 10 0.76 0.36 8.62
C GLY A 10 -0.21 0.78 7.53
N ALA A 11 -1.09 -0.13 7.13
CA ALA A 11 -2.21 0.13 6.22
C ALA A 11 -3.39 0.86 6.89
N GLY A 12 -3.10 1.88 7.71
CA GLY A 12 -4.11 2.79 8.24
C GLY A 12 -4.46 3.90 7.24
N SER A 13 -5.35 4.82 7.64
CA SER A 13 -5.74 5.98 6.82
C SER A 13 -4.53 6.81 6.35
N TYR A 14 -3.68 7.22 7.30
CA TYR A 14 -2.50 8.04 7.04
C TYR A 14 -1.41 7.29 6.29
N GLY A 15 -1.11 6.05 6.69
CA GLY A 15 -0.10 5.22 6.01
C GLY A 15 -0.47 4.96 4.55
N THR A 16 -1.76 4.71 4.28
CA THR A 16 -2.26 4.56 2.91
C THR A 16 -2.13 5.85 2.10
N ALA A 17 -2.51 7.00 2.67
CA ALA A 17 -2.37 8.31 2.01
C ALA A 17 -0.91 8.66 1.69
N LEU A 18 0.01 8.38 2.62
CA LEU A 18 1.44 8.59 2.44
C LEU A 18 1.99 7.68 1.33
N ALA A 19 1.65 6.40 1.35
CA ALA A 19 2.12 5.44 0.37
C ALA A 19 1.65 5.80 -1.05
N ILE A 20 0.40 6.26 -1.19
CA ILE A 20 -0.16 6.77 -2.44
C ILE A 20 0.59 8.03 -2.89
N THR A 21 0.86 8.97 -1.99
CA THR A 21 1.56 10.22 -2.33
C THR A 21 2.97 9.92 -2.85
N LEU A 22 3.70 9.04 -2.17
CA LEU A 22 5.03 8.60 -2.58
C LEU A 22 5.00 7.86 -3.92
N ALA A 23 4.01 7.00 -4.12
CA ALA A 23 3.84 6.29 -5.38
C ALA A 23 3.45 7.24 -6.53
N ARG A 24 2.62 8.26 -6.26
CA ARG A 24 2.31 9.32 -7.24
C ARG A 24 3.53 10.16 -7.62
N ASN A 25 4.49 10.33 -6.71
CA ASN A 25 5.77 10.97 -6.99
C ASN A 25 6.72 10.09 -7.83
N GLY A 26 6.30 8.89 -8.25
CA GLY A 26 7.05 8.00 -9.13
C GLY A 26 7.90 6.95 -8.42
N HIS A 27 7.89 6.92 -7.07
CA HIS A 27 8.64 5.94 -6.30
C HIS A 27 7.92 4.58 -6.24
N SER A 28 8.68 3.49 -6.14
CA SER A 28 8.12 2.16 -5.86
C SER A 28 7.92 1.99 -4.36
N VAL A 29 6.66 1.90 -3.93
CA VAL A 29 6.29 1.88 -2.51
C VAL A 29 5.59 0.58 -2.16
N VAL A 30 5.94 0.00 -1.02
CA VAL A 30 5.21 -1.13 -0.43
C VAL A 30 4.40 -0.63 0.77
N LEU A 31 3.09 -0.82 0.77
CA LEU A 31 2.23 -0.64 1.93
C LEU A 31 2.08 -1.98 2.65
N TRP A 32 2.68 -2.08 3.83
CA TRP A 32 2.55 -3.23 4.70
C TRP A 32 1.40 -3.06 5.67
N GLY A 33 0.53 -4.06 5.78
CA GLY A 33 -0.56 -4.08 6.75
C GLY A 33 -0.53 -5.33 7.60
N HIS A 34 -0.73 -5.16 8.90
CA HIS A 34 -0.81 -6.28 9.84
C HIS A 34 -2.06 -7.14 9.62
N ASP A 35 -3.18 -6.54 9.22
CA ASP A 35 -4.41 -7.27 8.93
C ASP A 35 -4.44 -7.74 7.46
N PRO A 36 -4.32 -9.06 7.21
CA PRO A 36 -4.36 -9.60 5.86
C PRO A 36 -5.69 -9.40 5.16
N LYS A 37 -6.82 -9.35 5.89
CA LYS A 37 -8.14 -9.12 5.29
C LYS A 37 -8.23 -7.70 4.75
N HIS A 38 -7.78 -6.73 5.54
CA HIS A 38 -7.75 -5.33 5.14
C HIS A 38 -6.87 -5.11 3.90
N ILE A 39 -5.66 -5.68 3.90
CA ILE A 39 -4.75 -5.62 2.75
C ILE A 39 -5.36 -6.26 1.51
N ASN A 40 -6.04 -7.40 1.65
CA ASN A 40 -6.63 -8.09 0.51
C ASN A 40 -7.79 -7.29 -0.09
N THR A 41 -8.64 -6.67 0.74
CA THR A 41 -9.67 -5.73 0.28
C THR A 41 -9.06 -4.56 -0.48
N LEU A 42 -8.03 -3.92 0.07
CA LEU A 42 -7.32 -2.83 -0.61
C LEU A 42 -6.63 -3.27 -1.91
N GLN A 43 -6.15 -4.51 -1.97
CA GLN A 43 -5.56 -5.11 -3.19
C GLN A 43 -6.60 -5.39 -4.25
N GLN A 44 -7.78 -5.90 -3.87
CA GLN A 44 -8.88 -6.18 -4.79
C GLN A 44 -9.50 -4.90 -5.32
N ASP A 45 -9.77 -3.95 -4.44
CA ASP A 45 -10.39 -2.69 -4.81
C ASP A 45 -9.41 -1.77 -5.55
N ARG A 46 -8.10 -1.96 -5.34
CA ARG A 46 -7.02 -1.06 -5.80
C ARG A 46 -7.37 0.40 -5.55
N LYS A 47 -8.14 0.66 -4.50
CA LYS A 47 -8.72 1.95 -4.15
C LYS A 47 -8.89 1.98 -2.65
N ASN A 48 -8.70 3.15 -2.07
CA ASN A 48 -9.13 3.38 -0.72
C ASN A 48 -10.43 4.18 -0.74
N GLN A 49 -11.56 3.51 -1.03
CA GLN A 49 -12.87 4.19 -1.06
C GLN A 49 -13.19 4.90 0.25
N ALA A 50 -12.69 4.39 1.38
CA ALA A 50 -12.94 4.95 2.70
C ALA A 50 -12.28 6.32 2.92
N PHE A 51 -11.17 6.63 2.23
CA PHE A 51 -10.40 7.85 2.47
C PHE A 51 -10.18 8.70 1.21
N LEU A 52 -10.15 8.08 0.03
CA LEU A 52 -9.86 8.71 -1.26
C LEU A 52 -10.65 8.00 -2.39
N PRO A 53 -11.98 8.21 -2.51
CA PRO A 53 -12.83 7.51 -3.48
C PRO A 53 -12.41 7.73 -4.95
N ASP A 54 -11.82 8.90 -5.25
CA ASP A 54 -11.34 9.26 -6.59
C ASP A 54 -9.90 8.84 -6.88
N VAL A 55 -9.21 8.21 -5.93
CA VAL A 55 -7.81 7.83 -6.08
C VAL A 55 -7.65 6.33 -6.17
N THR A 56 -7.44 5.88 -7.40
CA THR A 56 -6.95 4.54 -7.69
C THR A 56 -5.49 4.43 -7.27
N PHE A 57 -5.14 3.29 -6.69
CA PHE A 57 -3.77 2.98 -6.32
C PHE A 57 -2.93 2.82 -7.58
N PRO A 58 -1.80 3.52 -7.68
CA PRO A 58 -0.94 3.42 -8.84
C PRO A 58 -0.18 2.06 -8.85
N ASP A 59 0.27 1.61 -10.02
CA ASP A 59 0.85 0.26 -10.22
C ASP A 59 2.24 0.05 -9.60
N ASN A 60 2.83 1.14 -9.15
CA ASN A 60 4.05 1.17 -8.34
C ASN A 60 3.78 1.11 -6.83
N LEU A 61 2.52 1.17 -6.40
CA LEU A 61 2.12 0.86 -5.03
C LEU A 61 1.79 -0.62 -4.90
N GLN A 62 2.64 -1.33 -4.16
CA GLN A 62 2.44 -2.73 -3.81
C GLN A 62 1.86 -2.83 -2.40
N LEU A 63 0.89 -3.71 -2.21
CA LEU A 63 0.36 -4.01 -0.88
C LEU A 63 0.91 -5.35 -0.44
N GLN A 64 1.39 -5.45 0.79
CA GLN A 64 1.84 -6.72 1.37
C GLN A 64 1.29 -6.87 2.79
N ASN A 65 0.92 -8.09 3.15
CA ASN A 65 0.59 -8.47 4.51
C ASN A 65 1.65 -9.40 5.13
N ARG A 66 2.64 -9.83 4.33
CA ARG A 66 3.70 -10.72 4.78
C ARG A 66 4.74 -9.88 5.53
N PRO A 67 5.06 -10.19 6.80
CA PRO A 67 6.16 -9.53 7.49
C PRO A 67 7.47 -9.80 6.73
N PRO A 68 8.41 -8.82 6.68
CA PRO A 68 9.71 -9.02 6.05
C PRO A 68 10.54 -10.15 6.70
N THR A 69 10.14 -10.64 7.85
CA THR A 69 10.77 -11.74 8.58
C THR A 69 9.89 -13.00 8.53
N GLY A 70 10.38 -14.02 7.83
CA GLY A 70 9.92 -15.39 8.05
C GLY A 70 10.57 -15.93 9.32
N TYR A 71 9.74 -16.21 10.32
CA TYR A 71 10.02 -17.14 11.41
C TYR A 71 8.86 -18.11 11.48
#